data_AF-A0A2M7WWT7-F1
#
_entry.id   AF-A0A2M7WWT7-F1
#
_cell.length_a   1.000
_cell.length_b   1.000
_cell.length_c   1.000
_cell.angle_alpha   90.00
_cell.angle_beta   90.00
_cell.angle_gamma   90.00
#
_symmetry.space_group_name_H-M   'P 1'
#
loop_
_entity.id
_entity.type
_entity.pdbx_description
1 polymer ?
#
loop_
_entity_poly.entity_id
_entity_poly.type
_entity_poly.pdbx_seq_one_letter_code
_entity_poly.pdbx_strand_id
1 'polypeptide(L)'
;MLDQTKHRVVLIDILKSIYGAPDLRTTLGFKGGTAAMLFYDLPRLSVDLDFDLLGADKKELVFEKMKTLLAQHGVLRQAIEKRNTLFFLISYEKGEHTIKVDISKRKGASGFEPRGYLGVTALVMKPEDMIAGKLAALLTRRKFAMRDVFDVWFFLKNKWVINERVLTEGTGLSLGKALEQAIRKVGDIDKKHILQGSGELIDAEQKEWVREKLIGETVFYLRLYQETHGDTARATKEVVPRDDIPVLDIDPNLGGIGGPKGHFVHFYVTNIGEKVAIDCRWGIRGFAYEWRSPETFVLRPGDRQKLEYKISDERLFKEFVPELNIFFEYKDNRGVSYFTRRELLLEKVPSGAFYNITKVSTFHPAVVLQDSKIRNISEPYIRDNLITRVDVDVEVDGETKQVQMGIGPILIKVFGFSEYELKAAFSELVQRKVRNMLREGKLENHIFSGEEMPKEPLSGFEAYKALRDSLDR
;
A
#
# COMPACT_ATOMS: atom_id res chain seq x y z
N MET A 1 -31.93 -15.22 -19.10
CA MET A 1 -31.08 -15.25 -17.89
C MET A 1 -29.63 -15.23 -18.38
N LEU A 2 -28.76 -14.43 -17.78
CA LEU A 2 -27.37 -14.29 -18.21
C LEU A 2 -26.61 -15.62 -18.09
N ASP A 3 -26.09 -16.14 -19.20
CA ASP A 3 -25.09 -17.21 -19.17
C ASP A 3 -23.73 -16.61 -18.75
N GLN A 4 -23.45 -16.72 -17.45
CA GLN A 4 -22.27 -16.10 -16.84
C GLN A 4 -20.95 -16.65 -17.40
N THR A 5 -20.89 -17.95 -17.69
CA THR A 5 -19.69 -18.61 -18.19
C THR A 5 -19.39 -18.14 -19.61
N LYS A 6 -20.39 -18.19 -20.49
CA LYS A 6 -20.26 -17.73 -21.87
C LYS A 6 -19.91 -16.24 -21.92
N HIS A 7 -20.58 -15.42 -21.13
CA HIS A 7 -20.32 -13.98 -21.07
C HIS A 7 -18.89 -13.68 -20.61
N ARG A 8 -18.41 -14.37 -19.58
CA ARG A 8 -17.03 -14.25 -19.09
C ARG A 8 -16.00 -14.65 -20.14
N VAL A 9 -16.24 -15.73 -20.90
CA VAL A 9 -15.36 -16.16 -21.99
C VAL A 9 -15.25 -15.06 -23.05
N VAL A 10 -16.38 -14.46 -23.46
CA VAL A 10 -16.37 -13.37 -24.46
C VAL A 10 -15.64 -12.12 -23.94
N LEU A 11 -15.80 -11.76 -22.67
CA LEU A 11 -15.05 -10.64 -22.06
C LEU A 11 -13.53 -10.87 -22.15
N ILE A 12 -13.07 -12.08 -21.81
CA ILE A 12 -11.65 -12.45 -21.86
C ILE A 12 -11.13 -12.45 -23.30
N ASP A 13 -11.92 -12.95 -24.25
CA ASP A 13 -11.55 -12.99 -25.66
C ASP A 13 -11.41 -11.57 -26.26
N ILE A 14 -12.35 -10.68 -25.96
CA ILE A 14 -12.24 -9.25 -26.35
C ILE A 14 -11.00 -8.62 -25.70
N LEU A 15 -10.78 -8.87 -24.40
CA LEU A 15 -9.61 -8.32 -23.68
C LEU A 15 -8.29 -8.81 -24.29
N LYS A 16 -8.22 -10.09 -24.68
CA LYS A 16 -7.08 -10.69 -25.38
C LYS A 16 -6.83 -9.99 -26.71
N SER A 17 -7.86 -9.76 -27.52
CA SER A 17 -7.72 -9.04 -28.78
C SER A 17 -7.23 -7.60 -28.58
N ILE A 18 -7.78 -6.89 -27.58
CA ILE A 18 -7.37 -5.51 -27.27
C ILE A 18 -5.88 -5.45 -26.91
N TYR A 19 -5.43 -6.29 -25.97
CA TYR A 19 -4.02 -6.28 -25.53
C TYR A 19 -3.06 -7.02 -26.47
N GLY A 20 -3.58 -7.81 -27.42
CA GLY A 20 -2.82 -8.36 -28.53
C GLY A 20 -2.51 -7.32 -29.62
N ALA A 21 -3.31 -6.26 -29.75
CA ALA A 21 -3.09 -5.19 -30.71
C ALA A 21 -1.99 -4.21 -30.22
N PRO A 22 -0.86 -4.06 -30.94
CA PRO A 22 0.27 -3.23 -30.50
C PRO A 22 -0.07 -1.77 -30.21
N ASP A 23 -1.00 -1.21 -30.98
CA ASP A 23 -1.41 0.19 -30.83
C ASP A 23 -2.33 0.41 -29.63
N LEU A 24 -3.11 -0.61 -29.23
CA LEU A 24 -4.09 -0.49 -28.13
C LEU A 24 -3.46 -0.86 -26.78
N ARG A 25 -2.57 -1.85 -26.75
CA ARG A 25 -1.98 -2.39 -25.52
C ARG A 25 -1.23 -1.34 -24.68
N THR A 26 -0.70 -0.30 -25.33
CA THR A 26 0.07 0.78 -24.68
C THR A 26 -0.76 2.04 -24.44
N THR A 27 -1.99 2.10 -24.96
CA THR A 27 -2.83 3.31 -24.92
C THR A 27 -4.08 3.12 -24.07
N LEU A 28 -4.38 1.89 -23.66
CA LEU A 28 -5.55 1.55 -22.86
C LEU A 28 -5.13 0.99 -21.51
N GLY A 29 -5.54 1.69 -20.45
CA GLY A 29 -5.44 1.21 -19.07
C GLY A 29 -6.74 0.53 -18.66
N PHE A 30 -6.72 -0.76 -18.38
CA PHE A 30 -7.90 -1.55 -17.99
C PHE A 30 -8.28 -1.30 -16.52
N LYS A 31 -9.56 -1.07 -16.26
CA LYS A 31 -10.08 -0.73 -14.95
C LYS A 31 -11.48 -1.28 -14.69
N GLY A 32 -12.06 -0.87 -13.56
CA GLY A 32 -13.46 -1.15 -13.24
C GLY A 32 -13.68 -2.54 -12.67
N GLY A 33 -14.94 -2.97 -12.63
CA GLY A 33 -15.33 -4.23 -11.97
C GLY A 33 -14.74 -5.47 -12.63
N THR A 34 -14.55 -5.47 -13.95
CA THR A 34 -14.05 -6.63 -14.69
C THR A 34 -12.54 -6.78 -14.52
N ALA A 35 -11.80 -5.67 -14.41
CA ALA A 35 -10.40 -5.71 -13.99
C ALA A 35 -10.24 -6.30 -12.58
N ALA A 36 -11.08 -5.86 -11.63
CA ALA A 36 -11.14 -6.41 -10.27
C ALA A 36 -11.47 -7.92 -10.26
N MET A 37 -12.44 -8.35 -11.06
CA MET A 37 -12.86 -9.75 -11.16
C MET A 37 -11.78 -10.65 -11.75
N LEU A 38 -11.06 -10.19 -12.78
CA LEU A 38 -10.09 -11.03 -13.50
C LEU A 38 -8.69 -11.03 -12.87
N PHE A 39 -8.23 -9.89 -12.35
CA PHE A 39 -6.83 -9.74 -11.91
C PHE A 39 -6.67 -9.62 -10.39
N TYR A 40 -7.78 -9.52 -9.65
CA TYR A 40 -7.79 -9.28 -8.21
C TYR A 40 -8.87 -10.12 -7.49
N ASP A 41 -9.40 -11.15 -8.14
CA ASP A 41 -10.30 -12.15 -7.57
C ASP A 41 -11.58 -11.59 -6.90
N LEU A 42 -12.10 -10.45 -7.39
CA LEU A 42 -13.38 -9.91 -6.92
C LEU A 42 -14.49 -10.98 -7.13
N PRO A 43 -15.14 -11.47 -6.04
CA PRO A 43 -16.00 -12.66 -6.10
C PRO A 43 -17.43 -12.30 -6.51
N ARG A 44 -17.58 -11.52 -7.58
CA ARG A 44 -18.86 -11.26 -8.24
C ARG A 44 -18.65 -11.05 -9.72
N LEU A 45 -19.65 -11.40 -10.53
CA LEU A 45 -19.60 -11.17 -11.96
C LEU A 45 -19.57 -9.67 -12.29
N SER A 46 -18.84 -9.32 -13.33
CA SER A 46 -18.85 -8.01 -13.97
C SER A 46 -19.01 -8.22 -15.48
N VAL A 47 -19.85 -7.39 -16.11
CA VAL A 47 -20.38 -7.60 -17.47
C VAL A 47 -19.92 -6.58 -18.50
N ASP A 48 -19.25 -5.52 -18.04
CA ASP A 48 -18.78 -4.40 -18.88
C ASP A 48 -17.24 -4.39 -18.96
N LEU A 49 -16.66 -3.75 -19.97
CA LEU A 49 -15.22 -3.46 -20.01
C LEU A 49 -14.99 -1.96 -19.89
N ASP A 50 -14.25 -1.54 -18.88
CA ASP A 50 -13.93 -0.13 -18.61
C ASP A 50 -12.43 0.12 -18.80
N PHE A 51 -12.08 1.19 -19.51
CA PHE A 51 -10.70 1.60 -19.76
C PHE A 51 -10.49 3.09 -19.54
N ASP A 52 -9.25 3.49 -19.30
CA ASP A 52 -8.77 4.86 -19.52
C ASP A 52 -7.92 4.95 -20.78
N LEU A 53 -8.10 6.03 -21.52
CA LEU A 53 -7.23 6.40 -22.63
C LEU A 53 -5.96 7.07 -22.09
N LEU A 54 -4.82 6.40 -22.23
CA LEU A 54 -3.53 6.86 -21.71
C LEU A 54 -2.83 7.88 -22.63
N GLY A 55 -3.22 7.94 -23.91
CA GLY A 55 -2.71 8.91 -24.89
C GLY A 55 -3.85 9.67 -25.54
N ALA A 56 -4.07 10.93 -25.12
CA ALA A 56 -5.19 11.75 -25.61
C ALA A 56 -5.09 12.06 -27.11
N ASP A 57 -3.87 12.16 -27.63
CA ASP A 57 -3.51 12.33 -29.05
C ASP A 57 -3.84 11.11 -29.91
N LYS A 58 -4.01 9.93 -29.29
CA LYS A 58 -4.31 8.67 -29.99
C LYS A 58 -5.80 8.33 -30.01
N LYS A 59 -6.67 9.26 -29.60
CA LYS A 59 -8.11 9.04 -29.47
C LYS A 59 -8.75 8.55 -30.78
N GLU A 60 -8.52 9.23 -31.90
CA GLU A 60 -9.06 8.87 -33.22
C GLU A 60 -8.61 7.47 -33.63
N LEU A 61 -7.31 7.18 -33.49
CA LEU A 61 -6.72 5.86 -33.77
C LEU A 61 -7.39 4.76 -32.95
N VAL A 62 -7.50 4.98 -31.63
CA VAL A 62 -8.15 4.04 -30.70
C VAL A 62 -9.62 3.85 -31.07
N PHE A 63 -10.34 4.92 -31.39
CA PHE A 63 -11.76 4.83 -31.71
C PHE A 63 -12.02 3.96 -32.94
N GLU A 64 -11.28 4.19 -34.04
CA GLU A 64 -11.43 3.39 -35.25
C GLU A 64 -10.96 1.94 -35.07
N LYS A 65 -9.81 1.72 -34.41
CA LYS A 65 -9.32 0.35 -34.14
C LYS A 65 -10.28 -0.45 -33.27
N MET A 66 -10.88 0.18 -32.27
CA MET A 66 -11.88 -0.46 -31.42
C MET A 66 -13.15 -0.84 -32.20
N LYS A 67 -13.60 -0.03 -33.16
CA LYS A 67 -14.73 -0.42 -34.03
C LYS A 67 -14.43 -1.69 -34.81
N THR A 68 -13.27 -1.72 -35.48
CA THR A 68 -12.86 -2.88 -36.30
C THR A 68 -12.66 -4.12 -35.43
N LEU A 69 -11.99 -3.98 -34.28
CA LEU A 69 -11.70 -5.08 -33.37
C LEU A 69 -12.99 -5.64 -32.76
N LEU A 70 -13.86 -4.78 -32.21
CA LEU A 70 -15.10 -5.26 -31.59
C LEU A 70 -16.04 -5.92 -32.60
N ALA A 71 -16.05 -5.49 -33.87
CA ALA A 71 -16.84 -6.15 -34.91
C ALA A 71 -16.41 -7.61 -35.19
N GLN A 72 -15.21 -8.03 -34.77
CA GLN A 72 -14.75 -9.42 -34.89
C GLN A 72 -15.37 -10.35 -33.83
N HIS A 73 -15.88 -9.78 -32.74
CA HIS A 73 -16.45 -10.54 -31.61
C HIS A 73 -17.99 -10.52 -31.60
N GLY A 74 -18.64 -9.94 -32.62
CA GLY A 74 -20.09 -9.84 -32.71
C GLY A 74 -20.59 -8.62 -33.47
N VAL A 75 -21.89 -8.34 -33.31
CA VAL A 75 -22.54 -7.19 -33.95
C VAL A 75 -22.30 -5.94 -33.10
N LEU A 76 -21.51 -5.00 -33.62
CA LEU A 76 -21.32 -3.67 -33.04
C LEU A 76 -22.60 -2.84 -33.19
N ARG A 77 -23.41 -2.77 -32.14
CA ARG A 77 -24.71 -2.08 -32.11
C ARG A 77 -24.55 -0.57 -32.07
N GLN A 78 -23.54 -0.09 -31.35
CA GLN A 78 -23.27 1.34 -31.18
C GLN A 78 -21.77 1.59 -31.07
N ALA A 79 -21.33 2.70 -31.66
CA ALA A 79 -20.00 3.27 -31.47
C ALA A 79 -20.15 4.80 -31.47
N ILE A 80 -20.01 5.42 -30.30
CA ILE A 80 -20.35 6.82 -30.09
C ILE A 80 -19.23 7.50 -29.30
N GLU A 81 -18.69 8.60 -29.84
CA GLU A 81 -17.86 9.51 -29.05
C GLU A 81 -18.76 10.43 -28.22
N LYS A 82 -18.77 10.23 -26.90
CA LYS A 82 -19.40 11.14 -25.93
C LYS A 82 -18.38 12.17 -25.47
N ARG A 83 -18.83 13.22 -24.77
CA ARG A 83 -17.96 14.30 -24.25
C ARG A 83 -16.70 13.78 -23.54
N ASN A 84 -16.86 12.79 -22.65
CA ASN A 84 -15.77 12.26 -21.82
C ASN A 84 -15.46 10.77 -22.05
N THR A 85 -16.10 10.11 -23.00
CA THR A 85 -16.04 8.65 -23.14
C THR A 85 -16.16 8.23 -24.61
N LEU A 86 -15.34 7.29 -25.05
CA LEU A 86 -15.61 6.52 -26.27
C LEU A 86 -16.45 5.31 -25.85
N PHE A 87 -17.68 5.25 -26.34
CA PHE A 87 -18.67 4.25 -25.93
C PHE A 87 -18.91 3.28 -27.08
N PHE A 88 -18.89 1.99 -26.76
CA PHE A 88 -19.25 0.92 -27.68
C PHE A 88 -20.24 -0.05 -27.02
N LEU A 89 -21.13 -0.61 -27.83
CA LEU A 89 -22.05 -1.65 -27.41
C LEU A 89 -21.99 -2.80 -28.41
N ILE A 90 -21.58 -3.99 -27.96
CA ILE A 90 -21.44 -5.19 -28.79
C ILE A 90 -22.45 -6.26 -28.35
N SER A 91 -23.07 -6.88 -29.34
CA SER A 91 -23.95 -8.05 -29.19
C SER A 91 -23.20 -9.24 -29.77
N TYR A 92 -22.61 -10.09 -28.93
CA TYR A 92 -21.86 -11.27 -29.37
C TYR A 92 -22.77 -12.37 -29.93
N GLU A 93 -24.02 -12.43 -29.48
CA GLU A 93 -25.03 -13.37 -29.99
C GLU A 93 -26.44 -12.81 -29.81
N LYS A 94 -27.39 -13.27 -30.64
CA LYS A 94 -28.79 -12.85 -30.58
C LYS A 94 -29.49 -13.48 -29.37
N GLY A 95 -30.12 -12.65 -28.54
CA GLY A 95 -30.84 -13.10 -27.33
C GLY A 95 -29.97 -13.16 -26.08
N GLU A 96 -28.66 -13.01 -26.23
CA GLU A 96 -27.71 -12.89 -25.12
C GLU A 96 -27.56 -11.44 -24.64
N HIS A 97 -26.97 -11.26 -23.45
CA HIS A 97 -26.62 -9.94 -22.94
C HIS A 97 -25.57 -9.25 -23.83
N THR A 98 -25.66 -7.93 -23.98
CA THR A 98 -24.64 -7.15 -24.68
C THR A 98 -23.47 -6.81 -23.76
N ILE A 99 -22.27 -6.67 -24.31
CA ILE A 99 -21.11 -6.11 -23.60
C ILE A 99 -21.01 -4.63 -23.93
N LYS A 100 -20.89 -3.81 -22.90
CA LYS A 100 -20.56 -2.39 -23.05
C LYS A 100 -19.05 -2.21 -22.87
N VAL A 101 -18.44 -1.45 -23.78
CA VAL A 101 -17.04 -1.05 -23.66
C VAL A 101 -16.98 0.46 -23.53
N ASP A 102 -16.49 0.94 -22.39
CA ASP A 102 -16.37 2.36 -22.06
C ASP A 102 -14.89 2.74 -21.94
N ILE A 103 -14.42 3.68 -22.76
CA ILE A 103 -13.05 4.22 -22.67
C ILE A 103 -13.14 5.68 -22.24
N SER A 104 -12.72 5.96 -21.01
CA SER A 104 -12.70 7.31 -20.46
C SER A 104 -11.60 8.15 -21.12
N LYS A 105 -11.97 9.35 -21.56
CA LYS A 105 -11.07 10.37 -22.12
C LYS A 105 -10.50 11.31 -21.06
N ARG A 106 -10.89 11.14 -19.80
CA ARG A 106 -10.45 12.03 -18.71
C ARG A 106 -9.01 11.69 -18.35
N LYS A 107 -8.16 12.71 -18.25
CA LYS A 107 -6.88 12.58 -17.57
C LYS A 107 -7.13 12.51 -16.07
N GLY A 108 -6.42 11.64 -15.37
CA GLY A 108 -6.51 11.48 -13.93
C GLY A 108 -5.19 10.93 -13.37
N ALA A 109 -5.06 10.96 -12.04
CA ALA A 109 -3.85 10.51 -11.34
C ALA A 109 -3.69 8.98 -11.24
N SER A 110 -4.61 8.19 -11.81
CA SER A 110 -4.55 6.73 -11.68
C SER A 110 -3.35 6.13 -12.41
N GLY A 111 -2.62 5.25 -11.72
CA GLY A 111 -1.56 4.41 -12.23
C GLY A 111 -2.06 3.08 -12.76
N PHE A 112 -1.30 2.54 -13.71
CA PHE A 112 -1.54 1.23 -14.33
C PHE A 112 -0.25 0.42 -14.32
N GLU A 113 -0.36 -0.89 -14.16
CA GLU A 113 0.77 -1.80 -14.16
C GLU A 113 0.49 -3.06 -15.00
N PRO A 114 1.50 -3.67 -15.62
CA PRO A 114 1.32 -4.91 -16.36
C PRO A 114 0.91 -6.05 -15.41
N ARG A 115 -0.22 -6.72 -15.69
CA ARG A 115 -0.65 -7.95 -15.01
C ARG A 115 -1.04 -9.02 -16.00
N GLY A 116 -0.73 -10.27 -15.65
CA GLY A 116 -1.02 -11.45 -16.45
C GLY A 116 -2.29 -12.17 -16.01
N TYR A 117 -3.14 -12.57 -16.95
CA TYR A 117 -4.28 -13.45 -16.71
C TYR A 117 -4.51 -14.37 -17.91
N LEU A 118 -4.46 -15.70 -17.70
CA LEU A 118 -4.61 -16.71 -18.76
C LEU A 118 -3.73 -16.45 -20.00
N GLY A 119 -2.50 -15.97 -19.79
CA GLY A 119 -1.55 -15.64 -20.86
C GLY A 119 -1.74 -14.26 -21.51
N VAL A 120 -2.77 -13.50 -21.14
CA VAL A 120 -2.96 -12.10 -21.56
C VAL A 120 -2.24 -11.18 -20.58
N THR A 121 -1.32 -10.34 -21.07
CA THR A 121 -0.72 -9.27 -20.27
C THR A 121 -1.43 -7.96 -20.56
N ALA A 122 -2.11 -7.40 -19.56
CA ALA A 122 -2.87 -6.16 -19.64
C ALA A 122 -2.24 -5.07 -18.76
N LEU A 123 -2.36 -3.80 -19.15
CA LEU A 123 -2.09 -2.67 -18.27
C LEU A 123 -3.30 -2.46 -17.36
N VAL A 124 -3.24 -2.94 -16.12
CA VAL A 124 -4.36 -2.95 -15.18
C VAL A 124 -4.18 -1.85 -14.14
N MET A 125 -5.26 -1.14 -13.80
CA MET A 125 -5.26 -0.11 -12.76
C MET A 125 -4.78 -0.69 -11.43
N LYS A 126 -3.92 0.06 -10.74
CA LYS A 126 -3.37 -0.35 -9.45
C LYS A 126 -4.47 -0.49 -8.38
N PRO A 127 -4.32 -1.40 -7.41
CA PRO A 127 -5.31 -1.61 -6.34
C PRO A 127 -5.75 -0.33 -5.64
N GLU A 128 -4.79 0.53 -5.31
CA GLU A 128 -5.01 1.76 -4.55
C GLU A 128 -5.86 2.80 -5.30
N ASP A 129 -5.76 2.82 -6.63
CA ASP A 129 -6.54 3.71 -7.48
C ASP A 129 -7.92 3.13 -7.78
N MET A 130 -8.01 1.79 -7.85
CA MET A 130 -9.27 1.08 -8.06
C MET A 130 -10.23 1.31 -6.89
N ILE A 131 -9.76 1.12 -5.65
CA ILE A 131 -10.57 1.38 -4.46
C ILE A 131 -10.94 2.86 -4.36
N ALA A 132 -10.01 3.78 -4.64
CA ALA A 132 -10.28 5.23 -4.64
C ALA A 132 -11.37 5.61 -5.64
N GLY A 133 -11.27 5.11 -6.88
CA GLY A 133 -12.28 5.35 -7.92
C GLY A 133 -13.64 4.73 -7.60
N LYS A 134 -13.66 3.60 -6.90
CA LYS A 134 -14.89 2.91 -6.49
C LYS A 134 -15.57 3.59 -5.31
N LEU A 135 -14.80 4.05 -4.34
CA LEU A 135 -15.29 4.90 -3.26
C LEU A 135 -15.81 6.24 -3.80
N ALA A 136 -15.10 6.85 -4.75
CA ALA A 136 -15.57 8.06 -5.43
C ALA A 136 -16.90 7.84 -6.16
N ALA A 137 -17.04 6.71 -6.87
CA ALA A 137 -18.28 6.34 -7.54
C ALA A 137 -19.43 6.10 -6.55
N LEU A 138 -19.17 5.41 -5.43
CA LEU A 138 -20.14 5.20 -4.36
C LEU A 138 -20.69 6.53 -3.84
N LEU A 139 -19.83 7.54 -3.68
CA LEU A 139 -20.20 8.85 -3.15
C LEU A 139 -20.91 9.73 -4.19
N THR A 140 -20.42 9.76 -5.44
CA THR A 140 -20.80 10.78 -6.43
C THR A 140 -21.79 10.34 -7.50
N ARG A 141 -22.04 9.03 -7.69
CA ARG A 141 -22.98 8.56 -8.72
C ARG A 141 -24.39 9.09 -8.45
N ARG A 142 -25.00 9.67 -9.49
CA ARG A 142 -26.39 10.13 -9.48
C ARG A 142 -27.38 9.01 -9.14
N LYS A 143 -27.16 7.81 -9.68
CA LYS A 143 -27.93 6.60 -9.33
C LYS A 143 -27.05 5.69 -8.50
N PHE A 144 -27.48 5.48 -7.27
CA PHE A 144 -26.81 4.57 -6.34
C PHE A 144 -26.79 3.14 -6.89
N ALA A 145 -25.69 2.42 -6.66
CA ALA A 145 -25.50 1.05 -7.15
C ALA A 145 -24.86 0.17 -6.07
N MET A 146 -25.58 -0.87 -5.63
CA MET A 146 -25.14 -1.78 -4.56
C MET A 146 -23.83 -2.51 -4.85
N ARG A 147 -23.52 -2.77 -6.14
CA ARG A 147 -22.23 -3.33 -6.55
C ARG A 147 -21.02 -2.49 -6.13
N ASP A 148 -21.17 -1.16 -6.00
CA ASP A 148 -20.04 -0.32 -5.53
C ASP A 148 -19.81 -0.51 -4.02
N VAL A 149 -20.86 -0.78 -3.24
CA VAL A 149 -20.75 -1.14 -1.81
C VAL A 149 -20.02 -2.48 -1.67
N PHE A 150 -20.41 -3.47 -2.49
CA PHE A 150 -19.74 -4.78 -2.52
C PHE A 150 -18.26 -4.66 -2.88
N ASP A 151 -17.94 -3.86 -3.91
CA ASP A 151 -16.56 -3.64 -4.33
C ASP A 151 -15.74 -2.97 -3.22
N VAL A 152 -16.26 -1.90 -2.61
CA VAL A 152 -15.58 -1.20 -1.51
C VAL A 152 -15.37 -2.12 -0.31
N TRP A 153 -16.36 -2.92 0.08
CA TRP A 153 -16.19 -3.95 1.11
C TRP A 153 -15.06 -4.91 0.75
N PHE A 154 -15.07 -5.46 -0.47
CA PHE A 154 -14.07 -6.43 -0.90
C PHE A 154 -12.66 -5.84 -0.85
N PHE A 155 -12.47 -4.63 -1.37
CA PHE A 155 -11.15 -4.00 -1.37
C PHE A 155 -10.65 -3.69 0.05
N LEU A 156 -11.51 -3.15 0.93
CA LEU A 156 -11.13 -2.85 2.31
C LEU A 156 -10.86 -4.13 3.14
N LYS A 157 -11.68 -5.17 2.95
CA LYS A 157 -11.45 -6.49 3.56
C LYS A 157 -10.10 -7.09 3.16
N ASN A 158 -9.67 -6.83 1.93
CA ASN A 158 -8.35 -7.22 1.42
C ASN A 158 -7.23 -6.20 1.74
N LYS A 159 -7.49 -5.24 2.64
CA LYS A 159 -6.52 -4.26 3.14
C LYS A 159 -5.91 -3.36 2.05
N TRP A 160 -6.68 -3.06 1.00
CA TRP A 160 -6.21 -2.14 -0.04
C TRP A 160 -6.14 -0.72 0.52
N VAL A 161 -4.98 -0.08 0.30
CA VAL A 161 -4.76 1.32 0.68
C VAL A 161 -5.43 2.22 -0.33
N ILE A 162 -6.16 3.23 0.11
CA ILE A 162 -6.83 4.20 -0.76
C ILE A 162 -5.83 5.26 -1.22
N ASN A 163 -5.69 5.43 -2.54
CA ASN A 163 -5.00 6.58 -3.09
C ASN A 163 -5.85 7.85 -2.90
N GLU A 164 -5.47 8.67 -1.92
CA GLU A 164 -6.18 9.91 -1.57
C GLU A 164 -6.26 10.89 -2.74
N ARG A 165 -5.22 10.98 -3.58
CA ARG A 165 -5.22 11.91 -4.71
C ARG A 165 -6.30 11.55 -5.72
N VAL A 166 -6.42 10.28 -6.09
CA VAL A 166 -7.47 9.79 -7.00
C VAL A 166 -8.86 9.99 -6.38
N LEU A 167 -9.00 9.75 -5.08
CA LEU A 167 -10.26 9.96 -4.38
C LEU A 167 -10.66 11.44 -4.37
N THR A 168 -9.73 12.34 -4.04
CA THR A 168 -9.97 13.79 -4.01
C THR A 168 -10.24 14.34 -5.40
N GLU A 169 -9.50 13.92 -6.44
CA GLU A 169 -9.81 14.29 -7.84
C GLU A 169 -11.22 13.84 -8.26
N GLY A 170 -11.65 12.66 -7.81
CA GLY A 170 -12.96 12.09 -8.15
C GLY A 170 -14.14 12.67 -7.38
N THR A 171 -13.91 13.25 -6.19
CA THR A 171 -14.98 13.66 -5.25
C THR A 171 -14.94 15.11 -4.81
N GLY A 172 -13.77 15.75 -4.87
CA GLY A 172 -13.49 17.03 -4.21
C GLY A 172 -13.38 16.95 -2.69
N LEU A 173 -13.33 15.75 -2.10
CA LEU A 173 -13.31 15.53 -0.65
C LEU A 173 -11.92 15.06 -0.19
N SER A 174 -11.56 15.41 1.05
CA SER A 174 -10.46 14.75 1.75
C SER A 174 -10.85 13.33 2.14
N LEU A 175 -9.86 12.46 2.38
CA LEU A 175 -10.09 11.08 2.79
C LEU A 175 -11.04 10.98 4.01
N GLY A 176 -10.78 11.75 5.07
CA GLY A 176 -11.63 11.74 6.27
C GLY A 176 -13.09 12.09 5.98
N LYS A 177 -13.35 13.13 5.16
CA LYS A 177 -14.71 13.52 4.77
C LYS A 177 -15.37 12.49 3.87
N ALA A 178 -14.62 11.91 2.94
CA ALA A 178 -15.12 10.87 2.06
C ALA A 178 -15.52 9.61 2.85
N LEU A 179 -14.71 9.20 3.83
CA LEU A 179 -15.00 8.08 4.71
C LEU A 179 -16.23 8.35 5.58
N GLU A 180 -16.33 9.53 6.20
CA GLU A 180 -17.52 9.91 6.98
C GLU A 180 -18.81 9.84 6.14
N GLN A 181 -18.76 10.41 4.93
CA GLN A 181 -19.90 10.37 4.01
C GLN A 181 -20.21 8.95 3.55
N ALA A 182 -19.19 8.12 3.30
CA ALA A 182 -19.38 6.73 2.89
C ALA A 182 -20.02 5.91 4.02
N ILE A 183 -19.57 6.08 5.26
CA ILE A 183 -20.13 5.41 6.45
C ILE A 183 -21.61 5.75 6.59
N ARG A 184 -21.99 7.03 6.49
CA ARG A 184 -23.41 7.44 6.54
C ARG A 184 -24.19 6.86 5.37
N LYS A 185 -23.72 7.07 4.14
CA LYS A 185 -24.41 6.64 2.91
C LYS A 185 -24.63 5.13 2.86
N VAL A 186 -23.68 4.34 3.36
CA VAL A 186 -23.80 2.88 3.44
C VAL A 186 -24.69 2.45 4.62
N GLY A 187 -24.55 3.10 5.78
CA GLY A 187 -25.36 2.81 6.96
C GLY A 187 -26.85 3.08 6.77
N ASP A 188 -27.21 4.07 5.95
CA ASP A 188 -28.59 4.49 5.69
C ASP A 188 -29.29 3.66 4.58
N ILE A 189 -28.64 2.63 4.03
CA ILE A 189 -29.23 1.78 3.00
C ILE A 189 -30.35 0.91 3.59
N ASP A 190 -31.57 1.03 3.05
CA ASP A 190 -32.66 0.13 3.38
C ASP A 190 -32.37 -1.29 2.85
N LYS A 191 -32.44 -2.27 3.75
CA LYS A 191 -32.23 -3.69 3.47
C LYS A 191 -33.09 -4.23 2.33
N LYS A 192 -34.27 -3.64 2.09
CA LYS A 192 -35.19 -4.02 1.00
C LYS A 192 -34.62 -3.78 -0.39
N HIS A 193 -33.64 -2.88 -0.53
CA HIS A 193 -33.06 -2.49 -1.83
C HIS A 193 -31.67 -3.08 -2.10
N ILE A 194 -31.12 -3.89 -1.17
CA ILE A 194 -29.74 -4.42 -1.23
C ILE A 194 -29.45 -5.23 -2.51
N LEU A 195 -30.42 -5.99 -3.03
CA LEU A 195 -30.20 -6.82 -4.21
C LEU A 195 -30.55 -6.14 -5.54
N GLN A 196 -31.07 -4.91 -5.50
CA GLN A 196 -31.53 -4.23 -6.69
C GLN A 196 -30.35 -3.97 -7.66
N GLY A 197 -30.41 -4.58 -8.84
CA GLY A 197 -29.37 -4.45 -9.87
C GLY A 197 -28.05 -5.18 -9.59
N SER A 198 -27.96 -5.97 -8.51
CA SER A 198 -26.77 -6.78 -8.19
C SER A 198 -27.07 -8.28 -8.07
N GLY A 199 -28.34 -8.67 -7.91
CA GLY A 199 -28.74 -10.07 -7.73
C GLY A 199 -28.46 -11.01 -8.91
N GLU A 200 -28.16 -10.52 -10.11
CA GLU A 200 -27.74 -11.37 -11.24
C GLU A 200 -26.22 -11.57 -11.28
N LEU A 201 -25.47 -10.82 -10.48
CA LEU A 201 -24.01 -10.78 -10.48
C LEU A 201 -23.36 -11.60 -9.36
N ILE A 202 -24.18 -12.16 -8.46
CA ILE A 202 -23.75 -12.95 -7.30
C ILE A 202 -24.58 -14.23 -7.22
N ASP A 203 -23.99 -15.30 -6.72
CA ASP A 203 -24.65 -16.61 -6.60
C ASP A 203 -25.70 -16.64 -5.45
N ALA A 204 -26.38 -17.77 -5.28
CA ALA A 204 -27.47 -17.91 -4.30
C ALA A 204 -26.98 -17.82 -2.84
N GLU A 205 -25.82 -18.40 -2.53
CA GLU A 205 -25.21 -18.40 -1.20
C GLU A 205 -24.72 -16.99 -0.83
N GLN A 206 -24.09 -16.31 -1.78
CA GLN A 206 -23.66 -14.92 -1.65
C GLN A 206 -24.84 -13.96 -1.46
N LYS A 207 -26.01 -14.22 -2.05
CA LYS A 207 -27.19 -13.35 -1.87
C LYS A 207 -27.68 -13.31 -0.43
N GLU A 208 -27.60 -14.41 0.29
CA GLU A 208 -27.98 -14.46 1.70
C GLU A 208 -27.01 -13.63 2.53
N TRP A 209 -25.71 -13.89 2.37
CA TRP A 209 -24.66 -13.10 3.03
C TRP A 209 -24.76 -11.60 2.70
N VAL A 210 -25.01 -11.23 1.44
CA VAL A 210 -25.14 -9.83 1.01
C VAL A 210 -26.32 -9.13 1.70
N ARG A 211 -27.46 -9.82 1.89
CA ARG A 211 -28.62 -9.26 2.59
C ARG A 211 -28.36 -9.05 4.08
N GLU A 212 -27.61 -9.96 4.69
CA GLU A 212 -27.42 -9.98 6.14
C GLU A 212 -26.23 -9.13 6.61
N LYS A 213 -25.09 -9.23 5.92
CA LYS A 213 -23.79 -8.80 6.44
C LYS A 213 -23.13 -7.65 5.67
N LEU A 214 -23.40 -7.49 4.36
CA LEU A 214 -22.66 -6.55 3.51
C LEU A 214 -22.61 -5.13 4.09
N ILE A 215 -23.75 -4.55 4.48
CA ILE A 215 -23.81 -3.19 5.03
C ILE A 215 -22.96 -3.09 6.30
N GLY A 216 -23.19 -4.00 7.27
CA GLY A 216 -22.52 -3.98 8.56
C GLY A 216 -21.01 -4.16 8.43
N GLU A 217 -20.57 -5.11 7.61
CA GLU A 217 -19.16 -5.35 7.34
C GLU A 217 -18.52 -4.17 6.58
N THR A 218 -19.20 -3.59 5.60
CA THR A 218 -18.66 -2.42 4.87
C THR A 218 -18.47 -1.24 5.82
N VAL A 219 -19.46 -0.94 6.68
CA VAL A 219 -19.36 0.13 7.68
C VAL A 219 -18.24 -0.16 8.67
N PHE A 220 -18.10 -1.41 9.13
CA PHE A 220 -17.00 -1.83 10.00
C PHE A 220 -15.64 -1.54 9.34
N TYR A 221 -15.42 -2.00 8.11
CA TYR A 221 -14.15 -1.81 7.42
C TYR A 221 -13.87 -0.34 7.07
N LEU A 222 -14.90 0.45 6.75
CA LEU A 222 -14.75 1.90 6.56
C LEU A 222 -14.32 2.60 7.86
N ARG A 223 -14.90 2.21 9.00
CA ARG A 223 -14.50 2.72 10.33
C ARG A 223 -13.10 2.28 10.70
N LEU A 224 -12.76 1.02 10.48
CA LEU A 224 -11.40 0.50 10.71
C LEU A 224 -10.37 1.25 9.87
N TYR A 225 -10.69 1.51 8.59
CA TYR A 225 -9.83 2.31 7.72
C TYR A 225 -9.73 3.76 8.23
N GLN A 226 -10.85 4.36 8.67
CA GLN A 226 -10.87 5.68 9.27
C GLN A 226 -10.08 5.77 10.59
N GLU A 227 -10.05 4.73 11.41
CA GLU A 227 -9.26 4.70 12.64
C GLU A 227 -7.76 4.58 12.31
N THR A 228 -7.42 3.64 11.43
CA THR A 228 -6.02 3.38 11.03
C THR A 228 -5.41 4.47 10.12
N HIS A 229 -6.23 5.27 9.44
CA HIS A 229 -5.75 6.27 8.46
C HIS A 229 -6.38 7.66 8.62
N GLY A 230 -7.47 7.81 9.37
CA GLY A 230 -8.27 9.04 9.48
C GLY A 230 -7.93 9.95 10.67
N ASP A 231 -7.07 9.53 11.59
CA ASP A 231 -6.49 10.40 12.62
C ASP A 231 -5.37 11.33 12.09
N THR A 232 -5.12 11.29 10.79
CA THR A 232 -4.38 12.34 10.06
C THR A 232 -5.07 13.72 10.10
N ALA A 233 -6.28 13.83 10.68
CA ALA A 233 -7.02 15.10 10.80
C ALA A 233 -7.11 15.69 12.23
N ARG A 234 -6.57 15.04 13.28
CA ARG A 234 -6.57 15.59 14.67
C ARG A 234 -5.21 15.80 15.31
N ALA A 235 -4.11 15.46 14.63
CA ALA A 235 -2.81 16.01 14.91
C ALA A 235 -2.44 16.98 13.79
N THR A 236 -2.73 18.28 13.97
CA THR A 236 -2.01 19.33 13.25
C THR A 236 -0.55 19.31 13.68
N LYS A 237 0.23 18.40 13.07
CA LYS A 237 1.66 18.54 12.83
C LYS A 237 1.89 18.23 11.36
N GLU A 238 1.84 19.30 10.57
CA GLU A 238 2.31 19.40 9.18
C GLU A 238 2.29 18.11 8.36
N VAL A 239 1.10 17.73 7.87
CA VAL A 239 1.02 16.91 6.66
C VAL A 239 1.29 17.85 5.49
N VAL A 240 2.57 17.98 5.14
CA VAL A 240 2.99 18.63 3.90
C VAL A 240 2.40 17.82 2.73
N PRO A 241 1.73 18.45 1.74
CA PRO A 241 1.12 17.73 0.62
C PRO A 241 2.14 16.82 -0.08
N ARG A 242 1.79 15.54 -0.28
CA ARG A 242 2.63 14.50 -0.89
C ARG A 242 3.13 14.83 -2.30
N ASP A 243 2.47 15.76 -2.99
CA ASP A 243 2.84 16.18 -4.35
C ASP A 243 3.94 17.28 -4.39
N ASP A 244 4.49 17.74 -3.25
CA ASP A 244 5.47 18.85 -3.20
C ASP A 244 6.73 18.54 -2.35
N ILE A 245 7.17 17.28 -2.28
CA ILE A 245 8.36 16.85 -1.51
C ILE A 245 9.34 16.02 -2.37
N PRO A 246 10.64 16.01 -2.04
CA PRO A 246 11.57 15.05 -2.64
C PRO A 246 11.16 13.62 -2.26
N VAL A 247 11.25 12.68 -3.20
CA VAL A 247 10.90 11.27 -2.96
C VAL A 247 12.00 10.39 -3.52
N LEU A 248 12.75 9.73 -2.64
CA LEU A 248 13.82 8.81 -3.03
C LEU A 248 13.30 7.38 -3.01
N ASP A 249 13.43 6.68 -4.13
CA ASP A 249 13.10 5.27 -4.27
C ASP A 249 14.24 4.52 -4.98
N ILE A 250 14.28 3.20 -4.78
CA ILE A 250 15.27 2.30 -5.36
C ILE A 250 14.64 1.52 -6.51
N ASP A 251 15.40 1.39 -7.60
CA ASP A 251 14.99 0.56 -8.72
C ASP A 251 14.76 -0.91 -8.30
N PRO A 252 13.76 -1.59 -8.89
CA PRO A 252 13.44 -2.96 -8.52
C PRO A 252 14.53 -3.97 -8.89
N ASN A 253 15.38 -3.63 -9.87
CA ASN A 253 16.46 -4.47 -10.34
C ASN A 253 17.73 -4.19 -9.55
N LEU A 254 18.07 -5.10 -8.64
CA LEU A 254 19.33 -5.07 -7.92
C LEU A 254 20.46 -5.67 -8.77
N GLY A 255 21.63 -5.03 -8.73
CA GLY A 255 22.86 -5.60 -9.27
C GLY A 255 23.66 -6.27 -8.16
N GLY A 256 24.54 -7.21 -8.51
CA GLY A 256 25.50 -7.76 -7.56
C GLY A 256 26.76 -8.26 -8.25
N ILE A 257 27.90 -8.12 -7.57
CA ILE A 257 29.19 -8.66 -8.02
C ILE A 257 29.81 -9.43 -6.86
N GLY A 258 30.23 -10.66 -7.13
CA GLY A 258 31.04 -11.48 -6.22
C GLY A 258 32.44 -11.69 -6.79
N GLY A 259 33.46 -11.65 -5.94
CA GLY A 259 34.84 -11.92 -6.35
C GLY A 259 35.82 -11.93 -5.16
N PRO A 260 37.13 -11.95 -5.43
CA PRO A 260 38.17 -11.99 -4.38
C PRO A 260 38.11 -10.81 -3.39
N LYS A 261 37.49 -9.70 -3.80
CA LYS A 261 37.31 -8.49 -2.99
C LYS A 261 36.06 -8.52 -2.11
N GLY A 262 35.24 -9.57 -2.18
CA GLY A 262 34.00 -9.70 -1.43
C GLY A 262 32.75 -9.74 -2.31
N HIS A 263 31.59 -9.70 -1.65
CA HIS A 263 30.28 -9.67 -2.27
C HIS A 263 29.67 -8.27 -2.11
N PHE A 264 29.21 -7.71 -3.22
CA PHE A 264 28.61 -6.38 -3.28
C PHE A 264 27.20 -6.46 -3.84
N VAL A 265 26.31 -5.65 -3.26
CA VAL A 265 24.97 -5.37 -3.76
C VAL A 265 24.96 -3.93 -4.26
N HIS A 266 24.42 -3.73 -5.46
CA HIS A 266 24.27 -2.42 -6.07
C HIS A 266 22.80 -2.01 -6.07
N PHE A 267 22.55 -0.83 -5.53
CA PHE A 267 21.26 -0.16 -5.62
C PHE A 267 21.37 1.03 -6.56
N TYR A 268 20.27 1.37 -7.21
CA TYR A 268 20.15 2.61 -7.96
C TYR A 268 19.02 3.41 -7.35
N VAL A 269 19.37 4.49 -6.66
CA VAL A 269 18.40 5.43 -6.10
C VAL A 269 18.05 6.46 -7.15
N THR A 270 16.76 6.76 -7.27
CA THR A 270 16.24 7.81 -8.13
C THR A 270 15.39 8.76 -7.29
N ASN A 271 15.53 10.06 -7.50
CA ASN A 271 14.55 11.01 -6.98
C ASN A 271 13.36 11.07 -7.93
N ILE A 272 12.27 10.40 -7.56
CA ILE A 272 11.01 10.34 -8.34
C ILE A 272 10.04 11.47 -8.00
N GLY A 273 10.41 12.35 -7.06
CA GLY A 273 9.64 13.54 -6.70
C GLY A 273 9.98 14.75 -7.57
N GLU A 274 9.26 15.86 -7.35
CA GLU A 274 9.41 17.10 -8.14
C GLU A 274 10.38 18.12 -7.51
N LYS A 275 10.91 17.83 -6.30
CA LYS A 275 11.85 18.70 -5.58
C LYS A 275 13.22 18.06 -5.42
N VAL A 276 14.23 18.92 -5.28
CA VAL A 276 15.60 18.53 -4.91
C VAL A 276 15.63 17.93 -3.51
N ALA A 277 16.35 16.82 -3.36
CA ALA A 277 16.75 16.23 -2.09
C ALA A 277 18.22 16.60 -1.81
N ILE A 278 18.50 17.23 -0.67
CA ILE A 278 19.86 17.59 -0.22
C ILE A 278 20.23 16.81 1.04
N ASP A 279 21.54 16.75 1.36
CA ASP A 279 22.06 16.03 2.53
C ASP A 279 21.54 14.58 2.59
N CYS A 280 21.46 13.93 1.42
CA CYS A 280 20.94 12.58 1.30
C CYS A 280 21.93 11.61 1.92
N ARG A 281 21.48 10.92 2.95
CA ARG A 281 22.16 9.81 3.63
C ARG A 281 21.38 8.55 3.38
N TRP A 282 22.08 7.44 3.33
CA TRP A 282 21.46 6.14 3.15
C TRP A 282 22.12 5.08 4.02
N GLY A 283 21.38 4.01 4.26
CA GLY A 283 21.86 2.89 5.03
C GLY A 283 20.99 1.66 4.86
N ILE A 284 21.42 0.58 5.50
CA ILE A 284 20.69 -0.67 5.59
C ILE A 284 20.35 -0.90 7.05
N ARG A 285 19.08 -1.15 7.37
CA ARG A 285 18.61 -1.40 8.74
C ARG A 285 17.66 -2.59 8.76
N GLY A 286 17.82 -3.48 9.72
CA GLY A 286 16.90 -4.56 10.04
C GLY A 286 16.75 -4.70 11.55
N PHE A 287 16.09 -5.76 12.01
CA PHE A 287 16.05 -6.05 13.44
C PHE A 287 17.46 -6.26 13.99
N ALA A 288 17.80 -5.55 15.07
CA ALA A 288 19.12 -5.55 15.69
C ALA A 288 20.28 -5.31 14.70
N TYR A 289 20.05 -4.55 13.62
CA TYR A 289 21.10 -4.29 12.65
C TYR A 289 20.95 -2.91 12.01
N GLU A 290 22.04 -2.16 11.94
CA GLU A 290 22.09 -0.93 11.18
C GLU A 290 23.50 -0.65 10.67
N TRP A 291 23.57 -0.34 9.39
CA TRP A 291 24.75 0.17 8.72
C TRP A 291 24.39 1.47 8.01
N ARG A 292 25.28 2.47 8.10
CA ARG A 292 25.13 3.77 7.45
C ARG A 292 26.30 4.03 6.52
N SER A 293 25.99 4.51 5.33
CA SER A 293 27.02 5.02 4.44
C SER A 293 27.63 6.29 5.02
N PRO A 294 28.96 6.46 4.95
CA PRO A 294 29.61 7.69 5.41
C PRO A 294 29.42 8.86 4.45
N GLU A 295 28.97 8.59 3.22
CA GLU A 295 28.86 9.60 2.16
C GLU A 295 27.48 10.26 2.16
N THR A 296 27.47 11.53 1.79
CA THR A 296 26.25 12.30 1.54
C THR A 296 26.21 12.74 0.08
N PHE A 297 25.01 12.87 -0.47
CA PHE A 297 24.83 13.32 -1.84
C PHE A 297 23.57 14.18 -2.00
N VAL A 298 23.38 14.72 -3.20
CA VAL A 298 22.24 15.54 -3.60
C VAL A 298 21.59 14.87 -4.82
N LEU A 299 20.27 14.80 -4.84
CA LEU A 299 19.51 14.30 -5.99
C LEU A 299 18.48 15.33 -6.46
N ARG A 300 18.60 15.79 -7.70
CA ARG A 300 17.55 16.56 -8.38
C ARG A 300 16.47 15.61 -8.90
N PRO A 301 15.27 16.12 -9.21
CA PRO A 301 14.21 15.33 -9.85
C PRO A 301 14.74 14.59 -11.08
N GLY A 302 14.57 13.26 -11.09
CA GLY A 302 15.04 12.37 -12.16
C GLY A 302 16.52 11.96 -12.09
N ASP A 303 17.33 12.55 -11.20
CA ASP A 303 18.72 12.12 -11.00
C ASP A 303 18.76 10.70 -10.44
N ARG A 304 19.73 9.92 -10.93
CA ARG A 304 19.97 8.53 -10.52
C ARG A 304 21.39 8.38 -9.99
N GLN A 305 21.53 7.77 -8.82
CA GLN A 305 22.82 7.51 -8.16
C GLN A 305 23.00 6.02 -7.89
N LYS A 306 24.18 5.49 -8.21
CA LYS A 306 24.56 4.12 -7.82
C LYS A 306 25.02 4.13 -6.36
N LEU A 307 24.48 3.21 -5.58
CA LEU A 307 24.87 2.94 -4.20
C LEU A 307 25.43 1.52 -4.11
N GLU A 308 26.45 1.33 -3.29
CA GLU A 308 27.16 0.07 -3.18
C GLU A 308 27.27 -0.35 -1.72
N TYR A 309 26.89 -1.59 -1.45
CA TYR A 309 26.89 -2.18 -0.12
C TYR A 309 27.63 -3.51 -0.15
N LYS A 310 28.68 -3.62 0.68
CA LYS A 310 29.53 -4.81 0.73
C LYS A 310 29.03 -5.79 1.77
N ILE A 311 28.09 -6.64 1.36
CA ILE A 311 27.43 -7.60 2.26
C ILE A 311 28.40 -8.60 2.90
N SER A 312 29.54 -8.91 2.25
CA SER A 312 30.52 -9.85 2.79
C SER A 312 31.26 -9.36 4.04
N ASP A 313 31.23 -8.05 4.33
CA ASP A 313 31.87 -7.49 5.52
C ASP A 313 31.02 -7.72 6.78
N GLU A 314 29.76 -8.13 6.59
CA GLU A 314 28.74 -8.12 7.61
C GLU A 314 28.45 -9.55 8.06
N ARG A 315 29.05 -9.93 9.20
CA ARG A 315 28.92 -11.28 9.77
C ARG A 315 27.47 -11.69 10.03
N LEU A 316 26.59 -10.72 10.28
CA LEU A 316 25.18 -10.93 10.58
C LEU A 316 24.43 -11.62 9.43
N PHE A 317 24.83 -11.38 8.18
CA PHE A 317 24.20 -12.01 7.01
C PHE A 317 24.53 -13.50 6.86
N LYS A 318 25.33 -14.10 7.75
CA LYS A 318 25.38 -15.57 7.87
C LYS A 318 24.04 -16.15 8.34
N GLU A 319 23.28 -15.34 9.06
CA GLU A 319 21.93 -15.64 9.54
C GLU A 319 20.91 -14.74 8.85
N PHE A 320 19.64 -15.08 8.98
CA PHE A 320 18.56 -14.29 8.41
C PHE A 320 18.34 -13.05 9.27
N VAL A 321 18.30 -11.86 8.66
CA VAL A 321 18.02 -10.59 9.35
C VAL A 321 16.56 -10.20 9.11
N PRO A 322 15.70 -10.21 10.13
CA PRO A 322 14.29 -9.83 9.98
C PRO A 322 14.11 -8.36 9.59
N GLU A 323 13.05 -8.10 8.81
CA GLU A 323 12.59 -6.75 8.44
C GLU A 323 13.70 -5.83 7.89
N LEU A 324 14.56 -6.39 7.03
CA LEU A 324 15.64 -5.64 6.40
C LEU A 324 15.10 -4.58 5.43
N ASN A 325 15.67 -3.39 5.50
CA ASN A 325 15.30 -2.24 4.69
C ASN A 325 16.55 -1.49 4.21
N ILE A 326 16.49 -0.93 3.01
CA ILE A 326 17.29 0.23 2.66
C ILE A 326 16.51 1.49 3.04
N PHE A 327 17.18 2.47 3.64
CA PHE A 327 16.54 3.71 4.07
C PHE A 327 17.31 4.93 3.59
N PHE A 328 16.62 6.05 3.50
CA PHE A 328 17.20 7.35 3.23
C PHE A 328 16.72 8.39 4.24
N GLU A 329 17.65 9.22 4.67
CA GLU A 329 17.40 10.45 5.44
C GLU A 329 17.90 11.62 4.59
N TYR A 330 17.08 12.63 4.36
CA TYR A 330 17.42 13.74 3.46
C TYR A 330 16.63 14.98 3.84
N LYS A 331 16.95 16.12 3.23
CA LYS A 331 16.23 17.38 3.45
C LYS A 331 15.71 17.95 2.13
N ASP A 332 14.66 18.75 2.21
CA ASP A 332 14.32 19.66 1.11
C ASP A 332 15.15 20.96 1.17
N ASN A 333 14.92 21.86 0.22
CA ASN A 333 15.57 23.17 0.16
C ASN A 333 15.14 24.14 1.29
N ARG A 334 14.09 23.83 2.05
CA ARG A 334 13.65 24.59 3.23
C ARG A 334 14.31 24.05 4.51
N GLY A 335 15.06 22.95 4.43
CA GLY A 335 15.70 22.29 5.56
C GLY A 335 14.80 21.32 6.31
N VAL A 336 13.61 20.99 5.79
CA VAL A 336 12.73 19.98 6.38
C VAL A 336 13.33 18.60 6.16
N SER A 337 13.48 17.83 7.24
CA SER A 337 14.06 16.49 7.20
C SER A 337 12.99 15.44 6.86
N TYR A 338 13.35 14.48 6.00
CA TYR A 338 12.51 13.39 5.53
C TYR A 338 13.20 12.06 5.74
N PHE A 339 12.39 11.01 5.93
CA PHE A 339 12.80 9.63 5.97
C PHE A 339 11.96 8.81 4.99
N THR A 340 12.59 7.96 4.20
CA THR A 340 11.92 6.98 3.34
C THR A 340 12.63 5.64 3.45
N ARG A 341 11.92 4.54 3.20
CA ARG A 341 12.53 3.21 3.23
C ARG A 341 11.90 2.26 2.24
N ARG A 342 12.66 1.24 1.86
CA ARG A 342 12.17 0.15 1.03
C ARG A 342 12.62 -1.19 1.60
N GLU A 343 11.67 -2.12 1.69
CA GLU A 343 11.93 -3.46 2.20
C GLU A 343 12.83 -4.24 1.25
N LEU A 344 13.73 -5.04 1.82
CA LEU A 344 14.69 -5.87 1.13
C LEU A 344 14.42 -7.34 1.42
N LEU A 345 14.47 -8.17 0.39
CA LEU A 345 14.30 -9.61 0.50
C LEU A 345 15.67 -10.30 0.51
N LEU A 346 15.83 -11.19 1.50
CA LEU A 346 17.01 -12.02 1.67
C LEU A 346 16.75 -13.43 1.15
N GLU A 347 17.67 -13.95 0.35
CA GLU A 347 17.70 -15.36 -0.04
C GLU A 347 19.06 -15.96 0.32
N LYS A 348 19.05 -17.20 0.82
CA LYS A 348 20.29 -17.91 1.10
C LYS A 348 20.99 -18.25 -0.20
N VAL A 349 22.28 -17.92 -0.32
CA VAL A 349 23.03 -18.24 -1.53
C VAL A 349 23.12 -19.77 -1.74
N PRO A 350 23.29 -20.27 -2.98
CA PRO A 350 23.31 -21.71 -3.24
C PRO A 350 24.35 -22.51 -2.44
N SER A 351 25.48 -21.89 -2.08
CA SER A 351 26.50 -22.52 -1.24
C SER A 351 26.10 -22.65 0.24
N GLY A 352 25.00 -22.01 0.66
CA GLY A 352 24.53 -21.99 2.05
C GLY A 352 25.33 -21.07 2.98
N ALA A 353 26.35 -20.36 2.49
CA ALA A 353 27.32 -19.65 3.33
C ALA A 353 26.78 -18.36 3.98
N PHE A 354 25.85 -17.67 3.32
CA PHE A 354 25.25 -16.41 3.78
C PHE A 354 23.91 -16.12 3.07
N TYR A 355 23.20 -15.11 3.53
CA TYR A 355 22.01 -14.55 2.93
C TYR A 355 22.39 -13.34 2.08
N ASN A 356 21.96 -13.32 0.83
CA ASN A 356 22.15 -12.21 -0.08
C ASN A 356 20.87 -11.40 -0.24
N ILE A 357 20.99 -10.10 -0.51
CA ILE A 357 19.86 -9.25 -0.87
C ILE A 357 19.58 -9.46 -2.35
N THR A 358 18.44 -10.07 -2.68
CA THR A 358 18.13 -10.47 -4.06
C THR A 358 17.14 -9.54 -4.74
N LYS A 359 16.20 -8.97 -3.98
CA LYS A 359 15.11 -8.13 -4.50
C LYS A 359 14.69 -7.08 -3.49
N VAL A 360 14.04 -6.04 -3.99
CA VAL A 360 13.28 -5.09 -3.17
C VAL A 360 11.80 -5.50 -3.13
N SER A 361 11.11 -5.11 -2.06
CA SER A 361 9.68 -5.36 -1.85
C SER A 361 8.96 -4.01 -1.68
N THR A 362 8.15 -3.88 -0.63
CA THR A 362 7.31 -2.74 -0.28
C THR A 362 8.11 -1.44 -0.16
N PHE A 363 7.70 -0.43 -0.92
CA PHE A 363 8.16 0.94 -0.75
C PHE A 363 7.30 1.63 0.32
N HIS A 364 7.95 2.21 1.33
CA HIS A 364 7.30 3.03 2.35
C HIS A 364 7.55 4.50 2.01
N PRO A 365 6.48 5.30 1.79
CA PRO A 365 6.63 6.67 1.30
C PRO A 365 7.35 7.58 2.30
N ALA A 366 7.88 8.68 1.78
CA ALA A 366 8.57 9.69 2.57
C ALA A 366 7.69 10.24 3.71
N VAL A 367 8.25 10.27 4.93
CA VAL A 367 7.65 10.87 6.12
C VAL A 367 8.54 11.98 6.64
N VAL A 368 7.95 13.04 7.20
CA VAL A 368 8.71 14.10 7.86
C VAL A 368 9.33 13.53 9.14
N LEU A 369 10.65 13.72 9.29
CA LEU A 369 11.36 13.37 10.52
C LEU A 369 11.04 14.40 11.59
N GLN A 370 10.20 14.00 12.55
CA GLN A 370 9.90 14.82 13.72
C GLN A 370 10.91 14.53 14.83
N ASP A 371 11.24 15.59 15.59
CA ASP A 371 12.01 15.46 16.83
C ASP A 371 11.31 14.50 17.79
N SER A 372 11.99 13.41 18.16
CA SER A 372 11.45 12.36 19.04
C SER A 372 11.17 12.87 20.45
N LYS A 373 11.74 14.02 20.83
CA LYS A 373 11.80 14.55 22.20
C LYS A 373 12.56 13.68 23.19
N ILE A 374 13.02 12.50 22.79
CA ILE A 374 13.92 11.66 23.57
C ILE A 374 15.33 12.20 23.39
N ARG A 375 15.97 12.58 24.50
CA ARG A 375 17.31 13.16 24.52
C ARG A 375 18.37 12.13 24.86
N ASN A 376 18.03 11.19 25.75
CA ASN A 376 18.93 10.13 26.19
C ASN A 376 18.15 8.88 26.62
N ILE A 377 18.75 7.72 26.40
CA ILE A 377 18.31 6.42 26.94
C ILE A 377 19.56 5.80 27.56
N SER A 378 19.51 5.50 28.86
CA SER A 378 20.65 4.89 29.55
C SER A 378 20.98 3.50 29.02
N GLU A 379 22.17 3.00 29.34
CA GLU A 379 22.44 1.57 29.20
C GLU A 379 21.47 0.75 30.08
N PRO A 380 21.05 -0.45 29.63
CA PRO A 380 20.17 -1.29 30.41
C PRO A 380 20.81 -1.74 31.73
N TYR A 381 20.06 -1.70 32.83
CA TYR A 381 20.50 -2.16 34.14
C TYR A 381 19.41 -2.98 34.85
N ILE A 382 19.80 -3.78 35.84
CA ILE A 382 18.86 -4.62 36.61
C ILE A 382 18.73 -4.07 38.02
N ARG A 383 17.48 -3.93 38.49
CA ARG A 383 17.12 -3.54 39.88
C ARG A 383 15.90 -4.34 40.32
N ASP A 384 15.73 -4.65 41.61
CA ASP A 384 14.52 -5.23 42.23
C ASP A 384 13.76 -6.28 41.37
N ASN A 385 14.09 -7.57 41.53
CA ASN A 385 13.42 -8.74 40.90
C ASN A 385 13.67 -8.96 39.39
N LEU A 386 14.93 -8.89 38.94
CA LEU A 386 15.36 -9.31 37.58
C LEU A 386 14.75 -8.51 36.40
N ILE A 387 14.10 -7.38 36.66
CA ILE A 387 13.56 -6.50 35.62
C ILE A 387 14.72 -5.68 35.04
N THR A 388 14.91 -5.78 33.73
CA THR A 388 15.87 -4.96 32.98
C THR A 388 15.25 -3.59 32.72
N ARG A 389 15.96 -2.51 33.02
CA ARG A 389 15.44 -1.13 32.96
C ARG A 389 16.38 -0.19 32.23
N VAL A 390 15.81 0.90 31.73
CA VAL A 390 16.54 2.07 31.24
C VAL A 390 15.91 3.34 31.80
N ASP A 391 16.74 4.35 32.03
CA ASP A 391 16.29 5.70 32.33
C ASP A 391 16.22 6.47 31.00
N VAL A 392 15.11 7.16 30.77
CA VAL A 392 14.83 7.88 29.53
C VAL A 392 14.59 9.35 29.83
N ASP A 393 15.44 10.20 29.29
CA ASP A 393 15.31 11.65 29.42
C ASP A 393 14.52 12.19 28.23
N VAL A 394 13.38 12.82 28.53
CA VAL A 394 12.39 13.27 27.55
C VAL A 394 12.11 14.76 27.74
N GLU A 395 12.18 15.53 26.66
CA GLU A 395 11.85 16.95 26.65
C GLU A 395 10.32 17.16 26.54
N VAL A 396 9.74 17.82 27.54
CA VAL A 396 8.32 18.19 27.60
C VAL A 396 8.22 19.66 27.97
N ASP A 397 7.56 20.45 27.11
CA ASP A 397 7.36 21.90 27.32
C ASP A 397 8.67 22.69 27.59
N GLY A 398 9.78 22.25 27.00
CA GLY A 398 11.10 22.87 27.17
C GLY A 398 11.89 22.42 28.40
N GLU A 399 11.32 21.54 29.23
CA GLU A 399 12.00 20.93 30.38
C GLU A 399 12.33 19.47 30.13
N THR A 400 13.41 18.97 30.72
CA THR A 400 13.76 17.53 30.65
C THR A 400 13.13 16.80 31.82
N LYS A 401 12.29 15.81 31.52
CA LYS A 401 11.68 14.88 32.48
C LYS A 401 12.27 13.50 32.27
N GLN A 402 12.62 12.84 33.36
CA GLN A 402 13.12 11.47 33.32
C GLN A 402 11.99 10.49 33.63
N VAL A 403 11.86 9.43 32.82
CA VAL A 403 11.01 8.28 33.11
C VAL A 403 11.80 7.00 33.06
N GLN A 404 11.39 6.04 33.90
CA GLN A 404 11.99 4.72 33.95
C GLN A 404 11.15 3.74 33.14
N MET A 405 11.79 3.05 32.21
CA MET A 405 11.17 1.99 31.41
C MET A 405 11.78 0.66 31.79
N GLY A 406 10.96 -0.39 31.89
CA GLY A 406 11.40 -1.74 32.25
C GLY A 406 10.87 -2.80 31.30
N ILE A 407 11.55 -3.94 31.22
CA ILE A 407 11.07 -5.15 30.57
C ILE A 407 11.16 -6.33 31.53
N GLY A 408 10.03 -7.02 31.70
CA GLY A 408 9.90 -8.14 32.64
C GLY A 408 10.60 -9.42 32.16
N PRO A 409 11.02 -10.29 33.10
CA PRO A 409 11.77 -11.52 32.79
C PRO A 409 10.99 -12.54 31.95
N ILE A 410 9.65 -12.52 32.03
CA ILE A 410 8.79 -13.38 31.20
C ILE A 410 8.95 -13.02 29.72
N LEU A 411 8.92 -11.74 29.37
CA LEU A 411 9.08 -11.29 27.98
C LEU A 411 10.47 -11.62 27.45
N ILE A 412 11.51 -11.40 28.25
CA ILE A 412 12.89 -11.78 27.89
C ILE A 412 12.96 -13.27 27.53
N LYS A 413 12.33 -14.13 28.34
CA LYS A 413 12.27 -15.57 28.07
C LYS A 413 11.44 -15.92 26.82
N VAL A 414 10.32 -15.25 26.61
CA VAL A 414 9.43 -15.48 25.45
C VAL A 414 10.11 -15.06 24.14
N PHE A 415 10.84 -13.95 24.15
CA PHE A 415 11.59 -13.49 22.98
C PHE A 415 12.80 -14.38 22.70
N GLY A 416 13.47 -14.91 23.73
CA GLY A 416 14.60 -15.81 23.55
C GLY A 416 15.79 -15.16 22.81
N PHE A 417 15.87 -13.83 22.85
CA PHE A 417 16.90 -13.04 22.18
C PHE A 417 18.25 -13.11 22.89
N SER A 418 19.33 -12.94 22.12
CA SER A 418 20.65 -12.61 22.66
C SER A 418 20.62 -11.27 23.40
N GLU A 419 21.64 -10.98 24.21
CA GLU A 419 21.76 -9.70 24.94
C GLU A 419 21.71 -8.48 24.00
N TYR A 420 22.35 -8.60 22.84
CA TYR A 420 22.38 -7.55 21.83
C TYR A 420 21.02 -7.32 21.17
N GLU A 421 20.34 -8.40 20.76
CA GLU A 421 18.98 -8.34 20.20
C GLU A 421 17.97 -7.83 21.24
N LEU A 422 18.12 -8.23 22.51
CA LEU A 422 17.28 -7.74 23.60
C LEU A 422 17.46 -6.23 23.80
N LYS A 423 18.70 -5.74 23.79
CA LYS A 423 18.98 -4.29 23.86
C LYS A 423 18.34 -3.54 22.71
N ALA A 424 18.44 -4.05 21.48
CA ALA A 424 17.83 -3.44 20.30
C ALA A 424 16.29 -3.44 20.40
N ALA A 425 15.69 -4.60 20.71
CA ALA A 425 14.25 -4.76 20.89
C ALA A 425 13.71 -3.82 21.96
N PHE A 426 14.37 -3.78 23.12
CA PHE A 426 13.95 -2.96 24.25
C PHE A 426 14.06 -1.47 23.95
N SER A 427 15.15 -1.03 23.30
CA SER A 427 15.30 0.36 22.87
C SER A 427 14.16 0.80 21.95
N GLU A 428 13.77 -0.04 20.98
CA GLU A 428 12.67 0.28 20.08
C GLU A 428 11.30 0.33 20.78
N LEU A 429 11.01 -0.63 21.68
CA LEU A 429 9.79 -0.62 22.48
C LEU A 429 9.69 0.63 23.34
N VAL A 430 10.79 1.02 23.99
CA VAL A 430 10.90 2.24 24.79
C VAL A 430 10.60 3.47 23.96
N GLN A 431 11.24 3.63 22.80
CA GLN A 431 11.00 4.78 21.93
C GLN A 431 9.54 4.87 21.46
N ARG A 432 8.91 3.74 21.12
CA ARG A 432 7.50 3.70 20.72
C ARG A 432 6.58 4.09 21.88
N LYS A 433 6.76 3.48 23.05
CA LYS A 433 5.94 3.75 24.23
C LYS A 433 6.05 5.20 24.70
N VAL A 434 7.26 5.76 24.75
CA VAL A 434 7.45 7.18 25.11
C VAL A 434 6.77 8.10 24.10
N ARG A 435 6.86 7.81 22.79
CA ARG A 435 6.13 8.60 21.78
C ARG A 435 4.62 8.60 22.00
N ASN A 436 4.03 7.46 22.39
CA ASN A 436 2.60 7.39 22.69
C ASN A 436 2.24 8.17 23.95
N MET A 437 3.03 8.02 25.01
CA MET A 437 2.86 8.78 26.25
C MET A 437 2.91 10.29 26.00
N LEU A 438 3.82 10.76 25.13
CA LEU A 438 3.89 12.15 24.72
C LEU A 438 2.64 12.59 23.93
N ARG A 439 2.11 11.74 23.04
CA ARG A 439 0.87 12.02 22.31
C ARG A 439 -0.34 12.11 23.24
N GLU A 440 -0.40 11.26 24.25
CA GLU A 440 -1.49 11.20 25.23
C GLU A 440 -1.36 12.26 26.35
N GLY A 441 -0.21 12.94 26.44
CA GLY A 441 0.10 13.88 27.52
C GLY A 441 0.32 13.19 28.88
N LYS A 442 0.70 11.92 28.88
CA LYS A 442 0.84 11.07 30.08
C LYS A 442 2.22 10.42 30.13
N LEU A 443 3.24 11.22 30.42
CA LEU A 443 4.60 10.72 30.58
C LEU A 443 4.79 10.11 31.99
N GLU A 444 4.93 8.79 32.05
CA GLU A 444 5.04 8.03 33.30
C GLU A 444 5.98 6.82 33.17
N ASN A 445 6.37 6.23 34.30
CA ASN A 445 7.16 5.01 34.32
C ASN A 445 6.35 3.82 33.78
N HIS A 446 7.00 2.89 33.09
CA HIS A 446 6.30 1.73 32.53
C HIS A 446 7.17 0.49 32.49
N ILE A 447 6.56 -0.68 32.74
CA ILE A 447 7.22 -1.98 32.68
C ILE A 447 6.46 -2.85 31.68
N PHE A 448 7.09 -3.18 30.57
CA PHE A 448 6.58 -4.14 29.61
C PHE A 448 6.50 -5.51 30.29
N SER A 449 5.30 -6.09 30.32
CA SER A 449 5.04 -7.37 30.97
C SER A 449 4.37 -8.38 30.03
N GLY A 450 4.33 -9.64 30.45
CA GLY A 450 3.64 -10.70 29.70
C GLY A 450 2.13 -10.48 29.56
N GLU A 451 1.53 -9.60 30.37
CA GLU A 451 0.10 -9.26 30.28
C GLU A 451 -0.24 -8.43 29.04
N GLU A 452 0.76 -7.76 28.46
CA GLU A 452 0.61 -6.95 27.24
C GLU A 452 0.72 -7.79 25.96
N MET A 453 1.04 -9.09 26.09
CA MET A 453 1.11 -10.01 24.96
C MET A 453 -0.29 -10.41 24.47
N PRO A 454 -0.46 -10.69 23.17
CA PRO A 454 -1.66 -11.35 22.67
C PRO A 454 -1.92 -12.68 23.40
N LYS A 455 -3.19 -13.09 23.46
CA LYS A 455 -3.59 -14.39 24.05
C LYS A 455 -3.09 -15.61 23.27
N GLU A 456 -2.61 -15.40 22.04
CA GLU A 456 -2.06 -16.44 21.19
C GLU A 456 -0.64 -16.84 21.63
N PRO A 457 -0.27 -18.13 21.56
CA PRO A 457 1.06 -18.57 21.95
C PRO A 457 2.10 -18.16 20.90
N LEU A 458 2.74 -17.00 21.11
CA LEU A 458 3.84 -16.49 20.28
C LEU A 458 5.20 -16.65 21.00
N SER A 459 6.29 -16.72 20.22
CA SER A 459 7.66 -16.73 20.73
C SER A 459 8.62 -16.08 19.74
N GLY A 460 9.85 -15.80 20.18
CA GLY A 460 10.89 -15.28 19.27
C GLY A 460 10.58 -13.87 18.76
N PHE A 461 10.97 -13.64 17.51
CA PHE A 461 10.72 -12.40 16.79
C PHE A 461 9.23 -12.08 16.63
N GLU A 462 8.37 -13.07 16.40
CA GLU A 462 6.92 -12.85 16.24
C GLU A 462 6.26 -12.36 17.53
N ALA A 463 6.69 -12.85 18.69
CA ALA A 463 6.23 -12.34 19.98
C ALA A 463 6.63 -10.88 20.19
N TYR A 464 7.90 -10.56 19.95
CA TYR A 464 8.40 -9.19 20.02
C TYR A 464 7.63 -8.27 19.05
N LYS A 465 7.44 -8.71 17.81
CA LYS A 465 6.73 -7.96 16.78
C LYS A 465 5.29 -7.67 17.18
N ALA A 466 4.58 -8.67 17.70
CA ALA A 466 3.21 -8.49 18.14
C ALA A 466 3.10 -7.46 19.28
N LEU A 467 4.01 -7.50 20.27
CA LEU A 467 4.06 -6.49 21.33
C LEU A 467 4.39 -5.11 20.76
N ARG A 468 5.43 -5.02 19.93
CA ARG A 468 5.86 -3.78 19.29
C ARG A 468 4.74 -3.12 18.49
N ASP A 469 4.07 -3.88 17.62
CA ASP A 469 3.03 -3.37 16.73
C ASP A 469 1.76 -3.02 17.52
N SER A 470 1.53 -3.63 18.69
CA SER A 470 0.44 -3.26 19.60
C SER A 470 0.59 -1.86 20.21
N LEU A 471 1.82 -1.32 20.20
CA LEU A 471 2.11 0.03 20.65
C LEU A 471 1.77 1.07 19.59
N ASP A 472 1.67 0.76 18.29
CA ASP A 472 1.42 1.78 17.26
C ASP A 472 -0.06 2.23 17.14
N ARG A 473 -0.79 2.29 18.27
CA ARG A 473 -2.19 2.73 18.35
C ARG A 473 -2.37 4.24 18.26
#